data_AF-Q32ZI9-F1
#
_entry.id   AF-Q32ZI9-F1
#
_cell.length_a   1.000
_cell.length_b   1.000
_cell.length_c   1.000
_cell.angle_alpha   90.00
_cell.angle_beta   90.00
_cell.angle_gamma   90.00
#
_symmetry.space_group_name_H-M   'P 1'
#
loop_
_entity.id
_entity.type
_entity.pdbx_description
1 polymer ?
#
loop_
_entity_poly.entity_id
_entity_poly.type
_entity_poly.pdbx_seq_one_letter_code
_entity_poly.pdbx_strand_id
1 'polypeptide(L)'
;SELLTHCVDRVARSDLESTCIEKEVPFKVAESIKLSRLKCQGDESKVLPVDPLHEKRKNRIYKALDSDDVELVKLLLNESDISLDGAYALHYAVAYCDPKVVTEVLGLGVANVNLRNTRGYTVLHIAAMRKEPSIIVSLLTKGAHASEITLDGQSAVSICRRLTRPKEYHAKTEQGQEANKDRVCIDVLEREMRRNPMTGDAFFSSPMLADDLPMKLLYLENRVAFARLLVP
;
A
#
# COMPACT_ATOMS: atom_id res chain seq x y z
N SER A 1 -25.88 20.75 -12.25
CA SER A 1 -24.95 21.85 -11.96
C SER A 1 -23.81 21.76 -12.96
N GLU A 2 -23.48 22.87 -13.63
CA GLU A 2 -22.38 22.95 -14.61
C GLU A 2 -21.03 22.55 -13.99
N LEU A 3 -20.81 22.90 -12.72
CA LEU A 3 -19.63 22.52 -11.96
C LEU A 3 -19.51 20.99 -11.80
N LEU A 4 -20.62 20.29 -11.53
CA LEU A 4 -20.62 18.83 -11.39
C LEU A 4 -20.21 18.16 -12.71
N THR A 5 -20.75 18.63 -13.83
CA THR A 5 -20.41 18.10 -15.16
C THR A 5 -18.92 18.30 -15.46
N HIS A 6 -18.37 19.49 -15.17
CA HIS A 6 -16.95 19.77 -15.34
C HIS A 6 -16.07 18.88 -14.45
N CYS A 7 -16.46 18.66 -13.18
CA CYS A 7 -15.75 17.74 -12.30
C CYS A 7 -15.78 16.30 -12.81
N VAL A 8 -16.94 15.83 -13.30
CA VAL A 8 -17.09 14.49 -13.90
C VAL A 8 -16.18 14.33 -15.12
N ASP A 9 -16.12 15.31 -16.03
CA ASP A 9 -15.24 15.25 -17.20
C ASP A 9 -13.76 15.21 -16.80
N ARG A 10 -13.37 16.06 -15.83
CA ARG A 10 -11.98 16.07 -15.32
C ARG A 10 -11.58 14.73 -14.70
N VAL A 11 -12.46 14.12 -13.92
CA VAL A 11 -12.22 12.79 -13.32
C VAL A 11 -12.25 11.69 -14.39
N ALA A 12 -13.13 11.79 -15.39
CA ALA A 12 -13.20 10.84 -16.50
C ALA A 12 -11.87 10.77 -17.27
N ARG A 13 -11.22 11.92 -17.50
CA ARG A 13 -9.91 12.04 -18.17
C ARG A 13 -8.70 11.70 -17.28
N SER A 14 -8.91 11.48 -15.99
CA SER A 14 -7.83 11.14 -15.04
C SER A 14 -7.45 9.65 -15.11
N ASP A 15 -6.27 9.33 -14.58
CA ASP A 15 -5.71 7.99 -14.41
C ASP A 15 -6.30 7.19 -13.24
N LEU A 16 -7.36 7.69 -12.57
CA LEU A 16 -7.98 7.03 -11.44
C LEU A 16 -8.64 5.70 -11.84
N GLU A 17 -8.36 4.64 -11.10
CA GLU A 17 -8.99 3.32 -11.35
C GLU A 17 -10.51 3.39 -11.14
N SER A 18 -11.28 2.65 -11.94
CA SER A 18 -12.75 2.60 -11.82
C SER A 18 -13.20 2.20 -10.42
N THR A 19 -12.48 1.27 -9.80
CA THR A 19 -12.76 0.73 -8.47
C THR A 19 -12.59 1.78 -7.37
N CYS A 20 -11.56 2.63 -7.49
CA CYS A 20 -11.36 3.78 -6.61
C CYS A 20 -12.51 4.80 -6.75
N ILE A 21 -12.91 5.11 -7.98
CA ILE A 21 -14.04 6.03 -8.23
C ILE A 21 -15.32 5.46 -7.62
N GLU A 22 -15.60 4.17 -7.81
CA GLU A 22 -16.79 3.51 -7.27
C GLU A 22 -16.87 3.53 -5.74
N LYS A 23 -15.72 3.62 -5.05
CA LYS A 23 -15.65 3.71 -3.58
C LYS A 23 -15.81 5.13 -3.05
N GLU A 24 -15.26 6.11 -3.76
CA GLU A 24 -15.14 7.48 -3.25
C GLU A 24 -16.31 8.41 -3.63
N VAL A 25 -17.09 8.09 -4.67
CA VAL A 25 -18.20 8.94 -5.13
C VAL A 25 -19.56 8.23 -5.15
N PRO A 26 -20.68 8.97 -5.07
CA PRO A 26 -22.01 8.37 -5.17
C PRO A 26 -22.19 7.59 -6.48
N PHE A 27 -22.94 6.49 -6.43
CA PHE A 27 -23.17 5.58 -7.57
C PHE A 27 -23.52 6.31 -8.87
N LYS A 28 -24.46 7.29 -8.81
CA LYS A 28 -24.87 8.08 -9.99
C LYS A 28 -23.72 8.89 -10.60
N VAL A 29 -22.79 9.36 -9.78
CA VAL A 29 -21.60 10.11 -10.23
C VAL A 29 -20.58 9.15 -10.82
N ALA A 30 -20.32 8.01 -10.18
CA ALA A 30 -19.44 6.97 -10.73
C ALA A 30 -19.93 6.47 -12.10
N GLU A 31 -21.24 6.22 -12.24
CA GLU A 31 -21.86 5.85 -13.51
C GLU A 31 -21.71 6.95 -14.57
N SER A 32 -21.91 8.22 -14.19
CA SER A 32 -21.68 9.35 -15.09
C SER A 32 -20.22 9.43 -15.57
N ILE A 33 -19.25 9.19 -14.68
CA ILE A 33 -17.83 9.15 -15.01
C ILE A 33 -17.51 7.99 -15.96
N LYS A 34 -18.06 6.79 -15.71
CA LYS A 34 -17.90 5.62 -16.59
C LYS A 34 -18.43 5.89 -18.00
N LEU A 35 -19.62 6.48 -18.10
CA LEU A 35 -20.21 6.87 -19.38
C LEU A 35 -19.37 7.93 -20.10
N SER A 36 -18.82 8.91 -19.39
CA SER A 36 -17.93 9.92 -19.97
C SER A 36 -16.62 9.31 -20.47
N ARG A 37 -16.03 8.35 -19.76
CA ARG A 37 -14.83 7.61 -20.22
C ARG A 37 -15.06 6.88 -21.53
N LEU A 38 -16.21 6.21 -21.68
CA LEU A 38 -16.59 5.51 -22.92
C LEU A 38 -16.74 6.49 -24.10
N LYS A 39 -17.23 7.70 -23.86
CA LYS A 39 -17.35 8.74 -24.89
C LYS A 39 -16.00 9.31 -25.34
N CYS A 40 -15.04 9.43 -24.42
CA CYS A 40 -13.70 9.95 -24.72
C CYS A 40 -12.79 8.95 -25.45
N GLN A 41 -13.08 7.65 -25.42
CA GLN A 41 -12.30 6.60 -26.08
C GLN A 41 -12.52 6.50 -27.62
N GLY A 42 -13.17 7.50 -28.22
CA GLY A 42 -13.39 7.58 -29.66
C GLY A 42 -12.15 7.99 -30.49
N ASP A 43 -11.05 8.40 -29.84
CA ASP A 43 -9.83 8.82 -30.51
C ASP A 43 -8.60 8.32 -29.72
N GLU A 44 -7.66 7.67 -30.42
CA GLU A 44 -6.32 7.24 -29.98
C GLU A 44 -6.15 6.01 -29.05
N SER A 45 -5.98 4.87 -29.73
CA SER A 45 -5.08 3.73 -29.47
C SER A 45 -4.11 3.80 -28.26
N LYS A 46 -4.39 2.97 -27.23
CA LYS A 46 -3.43 2.14 -26.43
C LYS A 46 -4.05 1.47 -25.18
N VAL A 47 -5.37 1.30 -25.11
CA VAL A 47 -5.96 0.44 -24.06
C VAL A 47 -5.99 -0.99 -24.61
N LEU A 48 -5.15 -1.87 -24.06
CA LEU A 48 -5.25 -3.31 -24.31
C LEU A 48 -6.71 -3.72 -24.08
N PRO A 49 -7.32 -4.54 -24.96
CA PRO A 49 -8.71 -4.94 -24.82
C PRO A 49 -8.85 -5.68 -23.49
N VAL A 50 -9.38 -4.99 -22.49
CA VAL A 50 -9.66 -5.59 -21.19
C VAL A 50 -10.83 -6.53 -21.41
N ASP A 51 -10.56 -7.84 -21.40
CA ASP A 51 -11.59 -8.86 -21.51
C ASP A 51 -12.68 -8.58 -20.45
N PRO A 52 -13.94 -8.34 -20.86
CA PRO A 52 -15.05 -8.11 -19.93
C PRO A 52 -15.19 -9.22 -18.87
N LEU A 53 -14.70 -10.43 -19.16
CA LEU A 53 -14.67 -11.53 -18.22
C LEU A 53 -13.59 -11.33 -17.14
N HIS A 54 -12.42 -10.82 -17.49
CA HIS A 54 -11.32 -10.55 -16.54
C HIS A 54 -11.73 -9.51 -15.49
N GLU A 55 -12.35 -8.41 -15.89
CA GLU A 55 -12.84 -7.39 -14.94
C GLU A 55 -13.97 -7.93 -14.06
N LYS A 56 -14.85 -8.78 -14.61
CA LYS A 56 -15.87 -9.46 -13.79
C LYS A 56 -15.24 -10.37 -12.73
N ARG A 57 -14.18 -11.11 -13.08
CA ARG A 57 -13.43 -11.97 -12.14
C ARG A 57 -12.76 -11.12 -11.05
N LYS A 58 -12.05 -10.05 -11.43
CA LYS A 58 -11.46 -9.07 -10.48
C LYS A 58 -12.50 -8.51 -9.52
N ASN A 59 -13.64 -8.08 -10.04
CA ASN A 59 -14.72 -7.50 -9.21
C ASN A 59 -15.33 -8.51 -8.22
N ARG A 60 -15.35 -9.80 -8.54
CA ARG A 60 -15.79 -10.83 -7.57
C ARG A 60 -14.83 -10.93 -6.39
N ILE A 61 -13.53 -10.90 -6.66
CA ILE A 61 -12.49 -10.91 -5.62
C ILE A 61 -12.63 -9.68 -4.72
N TYR A 62 -12.81 -8.49 -5.30
CA TYR A 62 -12.99 -7.26 -4.52
C TYR A 62 -14.25 -7.29 -3.65
N LYS A 63 -15.35 -7.87 -4.12
CA LYS A 63 -16.55 -8.06 -3.30
C LYS A 63 -16.36 -9.04 -2.15
N ALA A 64 -15.58 -10.11 -2.36
CA ALA A 64 -15.22 -11.03 -1.28
C ALA A 64 -14.37 -10.32 -0.22
N LEU A 65 -13.40 -9.50 -0.65
CA LEU A 65 -12.59 -8.65 0.23
C LEU A 65 -13.41 -7.61 0.99
N ASP A 66 -14.42 -7.01 0.37
CA ASP A 66 -15.37 -6.09 1.04
C ASP A 66 -16.25 -6.78 2.08
N SER A 67 -16.41 -8.10 1.97
CA SER A 67 -17.21 -8.93 2.87
C SER A 67 -16.35 -9.65 3.92
N ASP A 68 -15.05 -9.32 3.98
CA ASP A 68 -14.04 -9.94 4.83
C ASP A 68 -13.93 -11.48 4.67
N ASP A 69 -14.36 -12.02 3.51
CA ASP A 69 -14.41 -13.47 3.24
C ASP A 69 -13.17 -13.93 2.47
N VAL A 70 -12.07 -14.13 3.21
CA VAL A 70 -10.78 -14.56 2.63
C VAL A 70 -10.83 -16.00 2.11
N GLU A 71 -11.71 -16.85 2.64
CA GLU A 71 -11.92 -18.20 2.11
C GLU A 71 -12.61 -18.15 0.74
N LEU A 72 -13.59 -17.26 0.55
CA LEU A 72 -14.15 -17.01 -0.77
C LEU A 72 -13.12 -16.42 -1.73
N VAL A 73 -12.22 -15.56 -1.26
CA VAL A 73 -11.08 -15.09 -2.08
C VAL A 73 -10.24 -16.29 -2.56
N LYS A 74 -9.86 -17.21 -1.66
CA LYS A 74 -9.11 -18.43 -2.03
C LYS A 74 -9.88 -19.28 -3.04
N LEU A 75 -11.17 -19.49 -2.83
CA LEU A 75 -12.02 -20.26 -3.74
C LEU A 75 -12.05 -19.63 -5.13
N LEU A 76 -12.27 -18.32 -5.23
CA LEU A 76 -12.31 -17.59 -6.49
C LEU A 76 -10.96 -17.64 -7.25
N LEU A 77 -9.85 -17.61 -6.52
CA LEU A 77 -8.51 -17.77 -7.11
C LEU A 77 -8.26 -19.18 -7.62
N ASN A 78 -8.84 -20.21 -6.99
CA ASN A 78 -8.71 -21.60 -7.43
C ASN A 78 -9.61 -21.92 -8.63
N GLU A 79 -10.79 -21.31 -8.70
CA GLU A 79 -11.78 -21.56 -9.76
C GLU A 79 -11.52 -20.76 -11.05
N SER A 80 -10.61 -19.78 -11.02
CA SER A 80 -10.37 -18.90 -12.16
C SER A 80 -8.89 -18.59 -12.38
N ASP A 81 -8.51 -18.28 -13.62
CA ASP A 81 -7.10 -18.04 -13.99
C ASP A 81 -6.54 -16.68 -13.52
N ILE A 82 -7.22 -16.00 -12.59
CA ILE A 82 -6.78 -14.70 -12.07
C ILE A 82 -6.00 -14.88 -10.76
N SER A 83 -4.81 -14.30 -10.68
CA SER A 83 -4.01 -14.29 -9.45
C SER A 83 -4.34 -13.06 -8.59
N LEU A 84 -3.94 -13.07 -7.31
CA LEU A 84 -4.01 -11.87 -6.45
C LEU A 84 -3.29 -10.67 -7.10
N ASP A 85 -2.14 -10.92 -7.71
CA ASP A 85 -1.34 -9.90 -8.38
C ASP A 85 -2.03 -9.38 -9.66
N GLY A 86 -2.58 -10.29 -10.48
CA GLY A 86 -3.33 -9.93 -11.69
C GLY A 86 -4.61 -9.16 -11.39
N ALA A 87 -5.20 -9.41 -10.23
CA ALA A 87 -6.33 -8.66 -9.70
C ALA A 87 -5.94 -7.39 -8.93
N TYR A 88 -4.66 -7.12 -8.67
CA TYR A 88 -4.21 -6.10 -7.70
C TYR A 88 -4.96 -6.18 -6.34
N ALA A 89 -5.32 -7.40 -5.93
CA ALA A 89 -6.16 -7.67 -4.77
C ALA A 89 -5.50 -7.21 -3.46
N LEU A 90 -4.17 -7.31 -3.35
CA LEU A 90 -3.46 -6.81 -2.19
C LEU A 90 -3.47 -5.27 -2.12
N HIS A 91 -3.33 -4.56 -3.26
CA HIS A 91 -3.50 -3.10 -3.31
C HIS A 91 -4.90 -2.69 -2.87
N TYR A 92 -5.91 -3.42 -3.33
CA TYR A 92 -7.30 -3.18 -2.95
C TYR A 92 -7.53 -3.41 -1.45
N ALA A 93 -7.09 -4.56 -0.92
CA ALA A 93 -7.23 -4.87 0.50
C ALA A 93 -6.51 -3.83 1.38
N VAL A 94 -5.29 -3.47 1.00
CA VAL A 94 -4.50 -2.44 1.69
C VAL A 94 -5.15 -1.06 1.56
N ALA A 95 -5.92 -0.76 0.52
CA ALA A 95 -6.61 0.54 0.40
C ALA A 95 -7.91 0.61 1.22
N TYR A 96 -8.71 -0.48 1.23
CA TYR A 96 -10.11 -0.39 1.64
C TYR A 96 -10.55 -1.36 2.74
N CYS A 97 -9.85 -2.47 2.95
CA CYS A 97 -10.25 -3.49 3.92
C CYS A 97 -9.64 -3.25 5.29
N ASP A 98 -10.14 -3.94 6.30
CA ASP A 98 -9.60 -3.90 7.65
C ASP A 98 -8.18 -4.49 7.72
N PRO A 99 -7.32 -4.00 8.65
CA PRO A 99 -5.97 -4.53 8.83
C PRO A 99 -5.89 -6.05 9.07
N LYS A 100 -6.95 -6.63 9.64
CA LYS A 100 -7.07 -8.09 9.82
C LYS A 100 -7.15 -8.82 8.49
N VAL A 101 -8.06 -8.40 7.61
CA VAL A 101 -8.21 -8.94 6.25
C VAL A 101 -6.91 -8.79 5.47
N VAL A 102 -6.24 -7.63 5.57
CA VAL A 102 -4.93 -7.43 4.94
C VAL A 102 -3.91 -8.47 5.42
N THR A 103 -3.88 -8.73 6.73
CA THR A 103 -2.97 -9.72 7.33
C THR A 103 -3.27 -11.14 6.86
N GLU A 104 -4.55 -11.50 6.74
CA GLU A 104 -4.99 -12.80 6.23
C GLU A 104 -4.67 -12.99 4.75
N VAL A 105 -4.90 -11.97 3.91
CA VAL A 105 -4.53 -11.97 2.48
C VAL A 105 -3.02 -12.08 2.31
N LEU A 106 -2.22 -11.39 3.12
CA LEU A 106 -0.76 -11.56 3.18
C LEU A 106 -0.34 -12.95 3.68
N GLY A 107 -1.18 -13.57 4.52
CA GLY A 107 -1.03 -14.94 5.01
C GLY A 107 -1.15 -15.99 3.91
N LEU A 108 -1.83 -15.69 2.80
CA LEU A 108 -1.91 -16.58 1.63
C LEU A 108 -0.54 -16.82 0.99
N GLY A 109 0.40 -15.88 1.13
CA GLY A 109 1.79 -16.04 0.69
C GLY A 109 2.00 -16.06 -0.84
N VAL A 110 0.95 -15.82 -1.63
CA VAL A 110 0.99 -15.84 -3.10
C VAL A 110 0.96 -14.45 -3.74
N ALA A 111 0.90 -13.38 -2.95
CA ALA A 111 0.89 -12.00 -3.44
C ALA A 111 2.31 -11.38 -3.41
N ASN A 112 2.68 -10.68 -4.48
CA ASN A 112 3.91 -9.90 -4.53
C ASN A 112 3.73 -8.54 -3.84
N VAL A 113 4.32 -8.40 -2.65
CA VAL A 113 4.24 -7.18 -1.83
C VAL A 113 4.97 -5.96 -2.42
N ASN A 114 5.82 -6.16 -3.45
CA ASN A 114 6.54 -5.07 -4.13
C ASN A 114 5.97 -4.76 -5.52
N LEU A 115 4.86 -5.42 -5.91
CA LEU A 115 4.16 -5.14 -7.16
C LEU A 115 3.72 -3.66 -7.21
N ARG A 116 4.02 -2.99 -8.31
CA ARG A 116 3.52 -1.65 -8.60
C ARG A 116 2.22 -1.76 -9.40
N ASN A 117 1.20 -1.02 -8.98
CA ASN A 117 -0.03 -0.90 -9.75
C ASN A 117 0.16 -0.05 -11.01
N THR A 118 -0.89 0.14 -11.81
CA THR A 118 -0.88 0.92 -13.06
C THR A 118 -0.45 2.38 -12.88
N ARG A 119 -0.54 2.91 -11.65
CA ARG A 119 -0.11 4.27 -11.28
C ARG A 119 1.30 4.30 -10.66
N GLY A 120 1.98 3.16 -10.60
CA GLY A 120 3.33 3.03 -10.05
C GLY A 120 3.41 2.97 -8.52
N TYR A 121 2.30 2.74 -7.83
CA TYR A 121 2.29 2.61 -6.36
C TYR A 121 2.47 1.14 -5.94
N THR A 122 3.34 0.89 -4.98
CA THR A 122 3.38 -0.36 -4.21
C THR A 122 2.33 -0.32 -3.10
N VAL A 123 2.04 -1.48 -2.51
CA VAL A 123 1.13 -1.57 -1.35
C VAL A 123 1.66 -0.80 -0.14
N LEU A 124 2.99 -0.66 0.00
CA LEU A 124 3.58 0.13 1.09
C LEU A 124 3.30 1.63 0.91
N HIS A 125 3.27 2.15 -0.32
CA HIS A 125 2.85 3.52 -0.58
C HIS A 125 1.38 3.75 -0.21
N ILE A 126 0.50 2.80 -0.51
CA ILE A 126 -0.93 2.87 -0.16
C ILE A 126 -1.11 2.82 1.36
N ALA A 127 -0.40 1.93 2.05
CA ALA A 127 -0.41 1.85 3.52
C ALA A 127 0.06 3.16 4.17
N ALA A 128 1.08 3.81 3.59
CA ALA A 128 1.56 5.11 4.02
C ALA A 128 0.50 6.23 3.88
N MET A 129 -0.36 6.16 2.85
CA MET A 129 -1.50 7.09 2.69
C MET A 129 -2.59 6.85 3.74
N ARG A 130 -2.84 5.58 4.11
CA ARG A 130 -3.79 5.21 5.17
C ARG A 130 -3.32 5.56 6.58
N LYS A 131 -2.02 5.77 6.78
CA LYS A 131 -1.40 6.06 8.08
C LYS A 131 -1.74 5.00 9.13
N GLU A 132 -1.72 3.73 8.71
CA GLU A 132 -2.06 2.60 9.56
C GLU A 132 -0.80 1.76 9.87
N PRO A 133 -0.17 1.93 11.05
CA PRO A 133 1.12 1.31 11.37
C PRO A 133 1.07 -0.22 11.32
N SER A 134 -0.05 -0.82 11.71
CA SER A 134 -0.23 -2.27 11.72
C SER A 134 -0.03 -2.87 10.33
N ILE A 135 -0.64 -2.26 9.31
CA ILE A 135 -0.50 -2.68 7.92
C ILE A 135 0.95 -2.48 7.44
N ILE A 136 1.56 -1.34 7.75
CA ILE A 136 2.95 -1.05 7.37
C ILE A 136 3.90 -2.11 7.92
N VAL A 137 3.78 -2.44 9.22
CA VAL A 137 4.61 -3.45 9.87
C VAL A 137 4.39 -4.84 9.25
N SER A 138 3.14 -5.23 8.99
CA SER A 138 2.82 -6.51 8.32
C SER A 138 3.45 -6.60 6.93
N LEU A 139 3.39 -5.53 6.14
CA LEU A 139 3.99 -5.47 4.80
C LEU A 139 5.52 -5.55 4.84
N LEU A 140 6.17 -4.79 5.73
CA LEU A 140 7.63 -4.81 5.90
C LEU A 140 8.11 -6.20 6.35
N THR A 141 7.37 -6.84 7.27
CA THR A 141 7.65 -8.21 7.72
C THR A 141 7.56 -9.22 6.59
N LYS A 142 6.68 -8.98 5.61
CA LYS A 142 6.53 -9.80 4.40
C LYS A 142 7.51 -9.42 3.28
N GLY A 143 8.47 -8.53 3.54
CA GLY A 143 9.54 -8.18 2.60
C GLY A 143 9.23 -6.98 1.69
N ALA A 144 8.30 -6.11 2.06
CA ALA A 144 8.07 -4.87 1.32
C ALA A 144 9.30 -3.95 1.42
N HIS A 145 9.72 -3.38 0.29
CA HIS A 145 10.88 -2.50 0.22
C HIS A 145 10.48 -1.04 0.54
N ALA A 146 10.96 -0.54 1.69
CA ALA A 146 10.72 0.84 2.13
C ALA A 146 11.38 1.91 1.23
N SER A 147 12.34 1.50 0.41
CA SER A 147 13.11 2.37 -0.48
C SER A 147 12.49 2.55 -1.87
N GLU A 148 11.39 1.86 -2.17
CA GLU A 148 10.67 2.04 -3.42
C GLU A 148 10.17 3.49 -3.56
N ILE A 149 10.14 3.95 -4.81
CA ILE A 149 9.68 5.29 -5.17
C ILE A 149 8.56 5.21 -6.20
N THR A 150 7.58 6.08 -6.05
CA THR A 150 6.50 6.27 -7.03
C THR A 150 7.02 6.94 -8.32
N LEU A 151 6.17 7.04 -9.34
CA LEU A 151 6.53 7.70 -10.60
C LEU A 151 6.85 9.19 -10.43
N ASP A 152 6.25 9.85 -9.43
CA ASP A 152 6.55 11.23 -9.03
C ASP A 152 7.73 11.35 -8.05
N GLY A 153 8.49 10.26 -7.83
CA GLY A 153 9.72 10.28 -7.03
C GLY A 153 9.51 10.28 -5.51
N GLN A 154 8.31 9.93 -5.04
CA GLN A 154 7.98 9.94 -3.63
C GLN A 154 8.19 8.55 -3.01
N SER A 155 8.90 8.49 -1.89
CA SER A 155 8.96 7.27 -1.05
C SER A 155 7.77 7.17 -0.10
N ALA A 156 7.54 5.99 0.48
CA ALA A 156 6.49 5.77 1.47
C ALA A 156 6.60 6.74 2.67
N VAL A 157 7.81 6.97 3.20
CA VAL A 157 8.02 7.93 4.29
C VAL A 157 7.72 9.36 3.88
N SER A 158 8.07 9.75 2.64
CA SER A 158 7.76 11.10 2.14
C SER A 158 6.25 11.31 2.02
N ILE A 159 5.50 10.28 1.65
CA ILE A 159 4.04 10.31 1.59
C ILE A 159 3.48 10.51 3.00
N CYS A 160 3.90 9.73 4.00
CA CYS A 160 3.46 9.91 5.39
C CYS A 160 3.71 11.34 5.88
N ARG A 161 4.96 11.84 5.77
CA ARG A 161 5.32 13.19 6.22
C ARG A 161 4.47 14.28 5.59
N ARG A 162 4.21 14.19 4.29
CA ARG A 162 3.38 15.17 3.56
C ARG A 162 1.94 15.19 4.07
N LEU A 163 1.42 14.03 4.49
CA LEU A 163 0.04 13.89 4.96
C LEU A 163 -0.11 14.14 6.46
N THR A 164 0.96 14.01 7.25
CA THR A 164 0.97 14.28 8.68
C THR A 164 0.99 15.78 8.96
N ARG A 165 0.09 16.25 9.83
CA ARG A 165 0.09 17.67 10.21
C ARG A 165 1.27 17.94 11.15
N PRO A 166 1.97 19.09 11.05
CA PRO A 166 3.11 19.38 11.92
C PRO A 166 2.80 19.30 13.42
N LYS A 167 1.57 19.69 13.81
CA LYS A 167 1.09 19.61 15.19
C LYS A 167 0.99 18.17 15.71
N GLU A 168 0.62 17.23 14.85
CA GLU A 168 0.49 15.81 15.19
C GLU A 168 1.87 15.19 15.38
N TYR A 169 2.84 15.51 14.52
CA TYR A 169 4.20 14.98 14.60
C TYR A 169 4.93 15.38 15.90
N HIS A 170 4.78 16.64 16.33
CA HIS A 170 5.46 17.17 17.52
C HIS A 170 4.68 16.99 18.83
N ALA A 171 3.48 16.40 18.80
CA ALA A 171 2.73 16.12 20.01
C ALA A 171 3.54 15.16 20.90
N LYS A 172 3.86 15.60 22.12
CA LYS A 172 4.47 14.73 23.13
C LYS A 172 3.43 13.67 23.51
N THR A 173 3.78 12.40 23.36
CA THR A 173 2.98 11.31 23.90
C THR A 173 3.04 11.43 25.43
N GLU A 174 1.92 11.80 26.05
CA GLU A 174 1.81 11.78 27.51
C GLU A 174 1.84 10.33 27.98
N GLN A 175 2.40 10.10 29.17
CA GLN A 175 2.67 8.76 29.68
C GLN A 175 1.35 8.01 29.92
N GLY A 176 1.03 7.05 29.04
CA GLY A 176 -0.21 6.28 29.04
C GLY A 176 -1.16 6.52 27.84
N GLN A 177 -0.84 7.45 26.93
CA GLN A 177 -1.60 7.62 25.68
C GLN A 177 -1.07 6.74 24.54
N GLU A 178 -1.98 6.30 23.67
CA GLU A 178 -1.64 5.57 22.45
C GLU A 178 -0.72 6.44 21.57
N ALA A 179 0.40 5.88 21.12
CA ALA A 179 1.36 6.62 20.31
C ALA A 179 0.68 7.16 19.05
N ASN A 180 0.98 8.40 18.66
CA ASN A 180 0.41 8.99 17.46
C ASN A 180 0.74 8.12 16.24
N LYS A 181 -0.28 7.50 15.62
CA LYS A 181 -0.15 6.58 14.49
C LYS A 181 0.71 7.15 13.36
N ASP A 182 0.57 8.43 13.07
CA ASP A 182 1.34 9.13 12.04
C ASP A 182 2.84 9.11 12.32
N ARG A 183 3.21 9.42 13.58
CA ARG A 183 4.60 9.40 14.04
C ARG A 183 5.15 7.99 13.99
N VAL A 184 4.36 6.99 14.43
CA VAL A 184 4.77 5.58 14.36
C VAL A 184 5.03 5.15 12.91
N CYS A 185 4.15 5.51 11.96
CA CYS A 185 4.36 5.20 10.54
C CYS A 185 5.67 5.78 10.01
N ILE A 186 5.95 7.05 10.31
CA ILE A 186 7.19 7.72 9.89
C ILE A 186 8.41 7.04 10.52
N ASP A 187 8.40 6.84 11.84
CA ASP A 187 9.52 6.26 12.57
C ASP A 187 9.84 4.84 12.09
N VAL A 188 8.82 4.01 11.83
CA VAL A 188 8.98 2.65 11.30
C VAL A 188 9.59 2.67 9.90
N LEU A 189 9.04 3.46 8.99
CA LEU A 189 9.52 3.52 7.61
C LEU A 189 10.96 4.07 7.53
N GLU A 190 11.27 5.13 8.30
CA GLU A 190 12.63 5.66 8.38
C GLU A 190 13.63 4.64 8.92
N ARG A 191 13.23 3.90 9.96
CA ARG A 191 14.08 2.88 10.56
C ARG A 191 14.40 1.78 9.55
N GLU A 192 13.43 1.35 8.77
CA GLU A 192 13.65 0.36 7.71
C GLU A 192 14.53 0.91 6.58
N MET A 193 14.33 2.16 6.15
CA MET A 193 15.21 2.79 5.15
C MET A 193 16.66 2.93 5.64
N ARG A 194 16.89 3.16 6.95
CA ARG A 194 18.23 3.20 7.55
C ARG A 194 18.87 1.82 7.68
N ARG A 195 18.07 0.76 7.83
CA ARG A 195 18.53 -0.64 7.96
C ARG A 195 18.96 -1.25 6.64
N ASN A 196 18.34 -0.83 5.54
CA ASN A 196 18.69 -1.22 4.16
C ASN A 196 19.10 0.00 3.32
N PRO A 197 20.22 0.66 3.63
CA PRO A 197 20.76 1.68 2.74
C PRO A 197 21.30 0.94 1.50
N MET A 198 20.53 0.98 0.42
CA MET A 198 20.88 0.60 -0.96
C MET A 198 22.24 -0.10 -1.15
N THR A 199 22.22 -1.39 -1.48
CA THR A 199 23.25 -2.00 -2.33
C THR A 199 23.13 -1.42 -3.74
N GLY A 200 24.00 -0.45 -4.07
CA GLY A 200 24.20 0.16 -5.40
C GLY A 200 23.40 1.46 -5.58
N ASP A 201 23.96 2.64 -5.87
CA ASP A 201 25.29 2.99 -6.37
C ASP A 201 25.62 4.46 -6.00
N ALA A 202 26.89 4.82 -6.18
CA ALA A 202 27.61 6.02 -5.77
C ALA A 202 26.92 7.40 -5.95
N PHE A 203 27.17 8.33 -5.01
CA PHE A 203 28.01 9.54 -5.19
C PHE A 203 27.99 10.43 -3.90
N PHE A 204 29.15 10.47 -3.20
CA PHE A 204 29.75 11.51 -2.29
C PHE A 204 28.92 12.15 -1.14
N SER A 205 29.38 12.35 0.10
CA SER A 205 30.70 12.18 0.77
C SER A 205 30.58 12.51 2.28
N SER A 206 31.17 11.70 3.17
CA SER A 206 32.07 12.11 4.27
C SER A 206 32.48 10.88 5.12
N PRO A 207 33.75 10.75 5.59
CA PRO A 207 34.26 9.55 6.22
C PRO A 207 34.22 9.55 7.76
N MET A 208 34.37 8.35 8.33
CA MET A 208 34.51 7.99 9.76
C MET A 208 33.17 7.91 10.50
N LEU A 209 32.78 6.77 11.10
CA LEU A 209 33.50 6.09 12.17
C LEU A 209 33.39 4.57 12.08
N ALA A 210 34.48 3.93 12.47
CA ALA A 210 34.65 2.49 12.60
C ALA A 210 33.79 1.87 13.72
N ASP A 211 33.58 0.56 13.58
CA ASP A 211 33.23 -0.42 14.60
C ASP A 211 31.87 -0.31 15.29
N ASP A 212 30.86 -0.85 14.59
CA ASP A 212 29.51 -1.11 15.10
C ASP A 212 29.42 -2.38 15.99
N LEU A 213 30.52 -2.72 16.68
CA LEU A 213 30.61 -3.80 17.66
C LEU A 213 29.54 -3.70 18.77
N PRO A 214 29.22 -2.50 19.31
CA PRO A 214 28.19 -2.35 20.35
C PRO A 214 26.79 -2.75 19.87
N MET A 215 26.46 -2.44 18.62
CA MET A 215 25.15 -2.77 18.03
C MET A 215 25.02 -4.27 17.77
N LYS A 216 26.12 -4.92 17.39
CA LYS A 216 26.19 -6.38 17.23
C LYS A 216 26.07 -7.11 18.58
N LEU A 217 26.66 -6.55 19.64
CA LEU A 217 26.56 -7.10 20.99
C LEU A 217 25.12 -7.02 21.53
N LEU A 218 24.48 -5.86 21.36
CA LEU A 218 23.09 -5.63 21.77
C LEU A 218 22.11 -6.54 21.00
N TYR A 219 22.38 -6.84 19.72
CA TYR A 219 21.60 -7.80 18.93
C TYR A 219 21.73 -9.23 19.46
N LEU A 220 22.93 -9.66 19.85
CA LEU A 220 23.15 -10.99 20.42
C LEU A 220 22.53 -11.13 21.80
N GLU A 221 22.63 -10.10 22.64
CA GLU A 221 22.00 -10.07 23.98
C GLU A 221 20.47 -10.19 23.89
N ASN A 222 19.84 -9.46 22.97
CA ASN A 222 18.39 -9.54 22.76
C ASN A 222 17.95 -10.90 22.21
N ARG A 223 18.75 -11.53 21.34
CA ARG A 223 18.46 -12.89 20.84
C ARG A 223 18.61 -13.95 21.93
N VAL A 224 19.61 -13.81 22.80
CA VAL A 224 19.81 -14.73 23.93
C VAL A 224 18.71 -14.56 24.97
N ALA A 225 18.28 -13.32 25.26
CA ALA A 225 17.16 -13.03 26.15
C ALA A 225 15.85 -13.65 25.65
N PHE A 226 15.60 -13.57 24.34
CA PHE A 226 14.42 -14.17 23.71
C PHE A 226 14.48 -15.72 23.69
N ALA A 227 15.66 -16.31 23.47
CA ALA A 227 15.83 -17.76 23.49
C ALA A 227 15.62 -18.37 24.89
N ARG A 228 16.05 -17.67 25.96
CA ARG A 228 15.82 -18.09 27.37
C ARG A 228 14.35 -18.06 27.78
N LEU A 229 13.51 -17.33 27.06
CA LEU A 229 12.06 -17.29 27.27
C LEU A 229 11.33 -18.49 26.64
N LEU A 230 11.98 -19.19 25.70
CA LEU A 230 11.40 -20.28 24.92
C LEU A 230 11.86 -21.68 25.36
N VAL A 231 12.86 -21.76 26.23
CA VAL A 231 13.32 -23.01 26.85
C VAL A 231 13.57 -22.72 28.34
N PRO A 232 12.69 -23.18 29.26
CA PRO A 232 12.90 -23.01 30.70
C PRO A 232 14.09 -23.83 31.22
#